data_AF-A0A6V8EQU8-F1
#
_entry.id   AF-A0A6V8EQU8-F1
#
_cell.length_a   1.000
_cell.length_b   1.000
_cell.length_c   1.000
_cell.angle_alpha   90.00
_cell.angle_beta   90.00
_cell.angle_gamma   90.00
#
_symmetry.space_group_name_H-M   'P 1'
#
loop_
_entity.id
_entity.type
_entity.pdbx_description
1 polymer ?
#
loop_
_entity_poly.entity_id
_entity_poly.type
_entity_poly.pdbx_seq_one_letter_code
_entity_poly.pdbx_strand_id
1 'polypeptide(L)'
;MNYGPLGSSMRLLVDEIQFSVVSDVLVTASSEINRLKDPVLLLCEPTILGSLSISVIESSLIDNGISYRRKFNTKEPKNGPWIKIIDDDSSKTEILTNPLRLTISSLVVEGLTGHKGDSRKGPLTSVAQCHALAQIISPHGPRTRKLRPWLISGNWINSALDHTYDP
;
A
#
# COMPACT_ATOMS: atom_id res chain seq x y z
N MET A 1 -21.69 -35.29 -8.51
CA MET A 1 -20.29 -34.81 -8.69
C MET A 1 -20.23 -34.07 -10.02
N ASN A 2 -20.09 -32.75 -9.99
CA ASN A 2 -19.76 -31.94 -11.15
C ASN A 2 -18.86 -30.81 -10.65
N TYR A 3 -17.67 -30.74 -11.25
CA TYR A 3 -16.61 -29.78 -10.93
C TYR A 3 -17.05 -28.36 -11.32
N GLY A 4 -17.16 -27.46 -10.34
CA GLY A 4 -17.20 -26.02 -10.56
C GLY A 4 -15.79 -25.47 -10.80
N PRO A 5 -15.63 -24.33 -11.51
CA PRO A 5 -14.39 -23.98 -12.18
C PRO A 5 -13.27 -23.64 -11.19
N LEU A 6 -12.05 -23.94 -11.64
CA LEU A 6 -10.76 -23.58 -11.03
C LEU A 6 -10.80 -22.19 -10.39
N GLY A 7 -10.16 -22.10 -9.21
CA GLY A 7 -10.09 -20.91 -8.39
C GLY A 7 -9.88 -19.64 -9.22
N SER A 8 -10.83 -18.71 -9.11
CA SER A 8 -10.68 -17.34 -9.59
C SER A 8 -9.33 -16.83 -9.11
N SER A 9 -8.42 -16.57 -10.06
CA SER A 9 -7.18 -15.86 -9.77
C SER A 9 -7.58 -14.54 -9.10
N MET A 10 -7.13 -14.34 -7.86
CA MET A 10 -7.47 -13.14 -7.11
C MET A 10 -6.89 -11.93 -7.85
N ARG A 11 -7.75 -11.01 -8.29
CA ARG A 11 -7.33 -9.74 -8.89
C ARG A 11 -6.49 -8.96 -7.88
N LEU A 12 -5.28 -8.57 -8.27
CA LEU A 12 -4.41 -7.75 -7.42
C LEU A 12 -4.76 -6.28 -7.62
N LEU A 13 -4.79 -5.53 -6.53
CA LEU A 13 -5.02 -4.08 -6.54
C LEU A 13 -3.95 -3.36 -7.39
N VAL A 14 -2.71 -3.86 -7.36
CA VAL A 14 -1.58 -3.28 -8.09
C VAL A 14 -1.74 -3.32 -9.62
N ASP A 15 -2.64 -4.16 -10.13
CA ASP A 15 -2.96 -4.28 -11.55
C ASP A 15 -4.06 -3.31 -12.00
N GLU A 16 -4.71 -2.62 -11.06
CA GLU A 16 -5.74 -1.62 -11.37
C GLU A 16 -5.11 -0.33 -11.88
N ILE A 17 -5.82 0.35 -12.79
CA ILE A 17 -5.29 1.53 -13.48
C ILE A 17 -4.88 2.66 -12.53
N GLN A 18 -5.56 2.78 -11.39
CA GLN A 18 -5.24 3.77 -10.35
C GLN A 18 -3.83 3.57 -9.77
N PHE A 19 -3.30 2.34 -9.78
CA PHE A 19 -1.98 2.01 -9.25
C PHE A 19 -0.90 1.98 -10.33
N SER A 20 -1.23 2.18 -11.60
CA SER A 20 -0.29 2.07 -12.73
C SER A 20 1.00 2.87 -12.53
N VAL A 21 0.92 4.07 -11.95
CA VAL A 21 2.07 4.96 -11.70
C VAL A 21 3.01 4.48 -10.58
N VAL A 22 2.56 3.56 -9.72
CA VAL A 22 3.36 3.00 -8.61
C VAL A 22 3.55 1.48 -8.70
N SER A 23 2.93 0.83 -9.68
CA SER A 23 2.87 -0.64 -9.78
C SER A 23 4.27 -1.27 -9.74
N ASP A 24 5.20 -0.80 -10.58
CA ASP A 24 6.57 -1.29 -10.61
C ASP A 24 7.30 -1.12 -9.27
N VAL A 25 7.08 0.01 -8.59
CA VAL A 25 7.66 0.30 -7.27
C VAL A 25 7.15 -0.70 -6.24
N LEU A 26 5.84 -0.95 -6.20
CA LEU A 26 5.22 -1.86 -5.23
C LEU A 26 5.57 -3.33 -5.50
N VAL A 27 5.62 -3.75 -6.77
CA VAL A 27 6.05 -5.11 -7.16
C VAL A 27 7.51 -5.33 -6.79
N THR A 28 8.39 -4.37 -7.10
CA THR A 28 9.81 -4.44 -6.72
C THR A 28 9.98 -4.47 -5.21
N ALA A 29 9.25 -3.62 -4.48
CA ALA A 29 9.25 -3.62 -3.01
C ALA A 29 8.89 -4.98 -2.43
N SER A 30 7.81 -5.60 -2.90
CA SER A 30 7.38 -6.92 -2.41
C SER A 30 8.46 -7.99 -2.59
N SER A 31 9.16 -7.96 -3.74
CA SER A 31 10.24 -8.90 -4.06
C SER A 31 11.43 -8.74 -3.12
N GLU A 32 11.79 -7.48 -2.82
CA GLU A 32 12.89 -7.17 -1.89
C GLU A 32 12.52 -7.49 -0.44
N ILE A 33 11.28 -7.18 -0.01
CA ILE A 33 10.76 -7.50 1.32
C ILE A 33 10.83 -9.01 1.58
N ASN A 34 10.44 -9.84 0.61
CA ASN A 34 10.48 -11.30 0.73
C ASN A 34 11.91 -11.88 0.80
N ARG A 35 12.94 -11.10 0.43
CA ARG A 35 14.35 -11.50 0.49
C ARG A 35 15.06 -11.04 1.77
N LEU A 36 14.40 -10.22 2.60
CA LEU A 36 15.01 -9.67 3.80
C LEU A 36 15.37 -10.78 4.80
N LYS A 37 16.59 -10.68 5.32
CA LYS A 37 17.06 -11.51 6.45
C LYS A 37 17.01 -10.75 7.77
N ASP A 38 17.17 -9.44 7.70
CA ASP A 38 17.10 -8.54 8.85
C ASP A 38 15.71 -7.92 8.98
N PRO A 39 15.28 -7.53 10.21
CA PRO A 39 13.99 -6.89 10.40
C PRO A 39 13.84 -5.56 9.65
N VAL A 40 12.72 -5.38 8.94
CA VAL A 40 12.37 -4.10 8.29
C VAL A 40 11.82 -3.09 9.30
N LEU A 41 12.27 -1.83 9.22
CA LEU A 41 11.74 -0.76 10.04
C LEU A 41 10.57 -0.05 9.34
N LEU A 42 9.39 -0.04 9.94
CA LEU A 42 8.23 0.72 9.51
C LEU A 42 8.23 2.10 10.19
N LEU A 43 8.07 3.15 9.40
CA LEU A 43 8.08 4.55 9.82
C LEU A 43 6.78 5.23 9.35
N CYS A 44 6.09 5.92 10.23
CA CYS A 44 4.98 6.81 9.89
C CYS A 44 4.80 7.89 10.97
N GLU A 45 4.05 8.95 10.68
CA GLU A 45 3.58 9.87 11.72
C GLU A 45 2.47 9.22 12.57
N PRO A 46 2.30 9.61 13.85
CA PRO A 46 1.26 9.08 14.74
C PRO A 46 -0.15 9.63 14.39
N THR A 47 -0.60 9.42 13.17
CA THR A 47 -1.90 9.85 12.64
C THR A 47 -2.83 8.65 12.43
N ILE A 48 -4.11 8.90 12.17
CA ILE A 48 -5.08 7.85 11.83
C ILE A 48 -4.70 7.20 10.48
N LEU A 49 -4.33 8.01 9.48
CA LEU A 49 -3.93 7.53 8.15
C LEU A 49 -2.66 6.67 8.21
N GLY A 50 -1.64 7.13 8.95
CA GLY A 50 -0.41 6.37 9.19
C GLY A 50 -0.68 5.06 9.92
N SER A 51 -1.59 5.06 10.90
CA SER A 51 -1.99 3.86 11.63
C SER A 51 -2.71 2.84 10.73
N LEU A 52 -3.65 3.29 9.90
CA LEU A 52 -4.36 2.43 8.93
C LEU A 52 -3.39 1.84 7.90
N SER A 53 -2.45 2.66 7.42
CA SER A 53 -1.43 2.25 6.46
C SER A 53 -0.44 1.23 7.03
N ILE A 54 0.13 1.50 8.21
CA ILE A 54 1.07 0.55 8.86
C ILE A 54 0.37 -0.76 9.21
N SER A 55 -0.88 -0.73 9.69
CA SER A 55 -1.59 -1.92 10.18
C SER A 55 -1.70 -3.02 9.11
N VAL A 56 -1.94 -2.66 7.85
CA VAL A 56 -2.04 -3.64 6.76
C VAL A 56 -0.67 -4.18 6.34
N ILE A 57 0.37 -3.34 6.36
CA ILE A 57 1.75 -3.78 6.12
C ILE A 57 2.17 -4.75 7.22
N GLU A 58 2.04 -4.38 8.50
CA GLU A 58 2.33 -5.26 9.65
C GLU A 58 1.61 -6.60 9.51
N SER A 59 0.32 -6.58 9.17
CA SER A 59 -0.47 -7.80 8.96
C SER A 59 0.13 -8.70 7.88
N SER A 60 0.57 -8.12 6.75
CA SER A 60 1.18 -8.89 5.65
C SER A 60 2.55 -9.47 6.00
N LEU A 61 3.33 -8.76 6.81
CA LEU A 61 4.63 -9.21 7.30
C LEU A 61 4.45 -10.36 8.31
N ILE A 62 3.51 -10.21 9.26
CA ILE A 62 3.16 -11.25 10.24
C ILE A 62 2.65 -12.51 9.54
N ASP A 63 1.76 -12.36 8.56
CA ASP A 63 1.18 -13.49 7.84
C ASP A 63 2.24 -14.30 7.04
N ASN A 64 3.41 -13.70 6.74
CA ASN A 64 4.53 -14.38 6.06
C ASN A 64 5.77 -14.61 6.96
N GLY A 65 5.67 -14.36 8.27
CA GLY A 65 6.80 -14.55 9.19
C GLY A 65 7.97 -13.58 8.97
N ILE A 66 7.75 -12.43 8.33
CA ILE A 66 8.78 -11.43 8.08
C ILE A 66 8.95 -10.56 9.33
N SER A 67 10.18 -10.52 9.84
CA SER A 67 10.50 -9.74 11.04
C SER A 67 10.44 -8.24 10.75
N TYR A 68 9.89 -7.46 11.68
CA TYR A 68 9.78 -6.02 11.52
C TYR A 68 9.85 -5.29 12.87
N ARG A 69 10.07 -3.98 12.81
CA ARG A 69 9.92 -3.04 13.94
C ARG A 69 9.12 -1.84 13.45
N ARG A 70 8.41 -1.15 14.34
CA ARG A 70 7.70 0.10 14.02
C ARG A 70 8.22 1.28 14.84
N LYS A 71 8.19 2.47 14.26
CA LYS A 71 8.38 3.75 14.96
C LYS A 71 7.40 4.79 14.41
N PHE A 72 6.79 5.54 15.33
CA PHE A 72 5.93 6.67 15.00
C PHE A 72 6.76 7.95 14.90
N ASN A 73 7.57 8.02 13.86
CA ASN A 73 8.20 9.22 13.33
C ASN A 73 8.67 8.91 11.90
N THR A 74 8.95 9.94 11.13
CA THR A 74 9.43 9.84 9.74
C THR A 74 10.94 9.95 9.59
N LYS A 75 11.70 9.92 10.70
CA LYS A 75 13.16 10.07 10.66
C LYS A 75 13.82 8.79 10.14
N GLU A 76 14.40 8.89 8.96
CA GLU A 76 15.08 7.78 8.30
C GLU A 76 16.30 7.29 9.12
N PRO A 77 16.46 5.98 9.32
CA PRO A 77 17.66 5.42 9.93
C PRO A 77 18.82 5.48 8.94
N LYS A 78 20.05 5.56 9.46
CA LYS A 78 21.26 5.53 8.63
C LYS A 78 21.48 4.16 7.96
N ASN A 79 21.11 3.09 8.66
CA ASN A 79 21.40 1.71 8.30
C ASN A 79 20.14 0.84 8.31
N GLY A 80 20.17 -0.22 7.52
CA GLY A 80 19.13 -1.26 7.49
C GLY A 80 17.94 -0.93 6.59
N PRO A 81 17.07 -1.92 6.35
CA PRO A 81 15.91 -1.76 5.49
C PRO A 81 14.78 -1.00 6.20
N TRP A 82 14.08 -0.14 5.47
CA TRP A 82 12.93 0.59 5.99
C TRP A 82 11.83 0.83 4.96
N ILE A 83 10.61 0.98 5.48
CA ILE A 83 9.42 1.43 4.77
C ILE A 83 8.90 2.66 5.50
N LYS A 84 8.83 3.79 4.80
CA LYS A 84 8.37 5.07 5.30
C LYS A 84 7.05 5.43 4.62
N ILE A 85 6.05 5.72 5.42
CA ILE A 85 4.72 6.10 4.97
C ILE A 85 4.50 7.57 5.33
N ILE A 86 4.12 8.34 4.31
CA ILE A 86 3.80 9.76 4.41
C ILE A 86 2.34 9.91 3.93
N ASP A 87 1.51 10.55 4.74
CA ASP A 87 0.06 10.58 4.49
C ASP A 87 -0.36 11.69 3.51
N ASP A 88 0.51 12.64 3.23
CA ASP A 88 0.30 13.74 2.28
C ASP A 88 1.05 13.53 0.95
N ASP A 89 0.96 14.52 0.07
CA ASP A 89 1.59 14.57 -1.25
C ASP A 89 2.92 15.35 -1.25
N SER A 90 3.55 15.53 -0.08
CA SER A 90 4.84 16.23 0.04
C SER A 90 6.02 15.42 -0.52
N SER A 91 5.80 14.15 -0.85
CA SER A 91 6.81 13.22 -1.37
C SER A 91 6.27 12.36 -2.50
N LYS A 92 7.10 11.43 -2.97
CA LYS A 92 6.75 10.47 -4.02
C LYS A 92 6.86 9.05 -3.49
N THR A 93 6.05 8.15 -4.06
CA THR A 93 6.25 6.72 -3.85
C THR A 93 7.43 6.26 -4.69
N GLU A 94 8.49 5.82 -4.02
CA GLU A 94 9.76 5.46 -4.65
C GLU A 94 10.50 4.39 -3.85
N ILE A 95 11.37 3.65 -4.53
CA ILE A 95 12.15 2.57 -3.96
C ILE A 95 13.63 2.70 -4.32
N LEU A 96 14.49 2.43 -3.33
CA LEU A 96 15.88 2.07 -3.54
C LEU A 96 16.10 0.64 -3.06
N THR A 97 16.80 -0.15 -3.85
CA THR A 97 17.16 -1.53 -3.53
C THR A 97 18.61 -1.58 -3.04
N ASN A 98 18.91 -2.46 -2.08
CA ASN A 98 20.25 -2.67 -1.51
C ASN A 98 20.86 -1.45 -0.77
N PRO A 99 20.43 -1.15 0.48
CA PRO A 99 19.37 -1.81 1.24
C PRO A 99 17.97 -1.34 0.81
N LEU A 100 16.93 -2.12 1.10
CA LEU A 100 15.54 -1.72 0.84
C LEU A 100 15.21 -0.41 1.54
N ARG A 101 14.87 0.62 0.76
CA ARG A 101 14.32 1.89 1.25
C ARG A 101 13.11 2.23 0.42
N LEU A 102 11.94 2.09 1.02
CA LEU A 102 10.67 2.35 0.34
C LEU A 102 10.00 3.56 0.99
N THR A 103 9.71 4.59 0.20
CA THR A 103 8.78 5.65 0.58
C THR A 103 7.44 5.38 -0.10
N ILE A 104 6.35 5.45 0.65
CA ILE A 104 4.97 5.47 0.14
C ILE A 104 4.36 6.82 0.55
N SER A 105 3.94 7.61 -0.42
CA SER A 105 3.29 8.91 -0.22
C SER A 105 1.95 8.93 -0.93
N SER A 106 0.99 9.72 -0.46
CA SER A 106 -0.23 9.99 -1.22
C SER A 106 0.11 10.68 -2.55
N LEU A 107 -0.56 10.31 -3.63
CA LEU A 107 -0.37 10.90 -4.97
C LEU A 107 -1.70 11.34 -5.54
N VAL A 108 -1.70 12.32 -6.45
CA VAL A 108 -2.86 12.62 -7.30
C VAL A 108 -2.70 11.88 -8.62
N VAL A 109 -3.63 10.99 -8.93
CA VAL A 109 -3.58 10.13 -10.12
C VAL A 109 -4.83 10.28 -10.97
N GLU A 110 -4.70 9.99 -12.26
CA GLU A 110 -5.84 9.81 -13.15
C GLU A 110 -6.37 8.39 -12.94
N GLY A 111 -7.48 8.28 -12.20
CA GLY A 111 -7.97 7.00 -11.70
C GLY A 111 -9.44 6.72 -11.98
N LEU A 112 -10.19 7.72 -12.44
CA LEU A 112 -11.62 7.61 -12.69
C LEU A 112 -11.94 8.23 -14.05
N THR A 113 -12.81 7.57 -14.79
CA THR A 113 -13.37 8.11 -16.04
C THR A 113 -14.79 8.60 -15.73
N GLY A 114 -15.05 9.88 -15.97
CA GLY A 114 -16.39 10.43 -15.82
C GLY A 114 -17.37 9.79 -16.80
N HIS A 115 -18.68 9.96 -16.56
CA HIS A 115 -19.74 9.42 -17.41
C HIS A 115 -19.62 9.82 -18.90
N LYS A 116 -18.92 10.93 -19.20
CA LYS A 116 -18.66 11.44 -20.55
C LYS A 116 -17.31 11.03 -21.15
N GLY A 117 -16.52 10.18 -20.47
CA GLY A 117 -15.18 9.80 -20.92
C GLY A 117 -14.06 10.73 -20.44
N ASP A 118 -14.38 11.81 -19.72
CA ASP A 118 -13.37 12.75 -19.21
C ASP A 118 -12.52 12.09 -18.11
N SER A 119 -11.19 12.20 -18.21
CA SER A 119 -10.28 11.78 -17.14
C SER A 119 -10.49 12.63 -15.89
N ARG A 120 -10.65 11.98 -14.74
CA ARG A 120 -10.79 12.62 -13.44
C ARG A 120 -9.63 12.24 -12.55
N LYS A 121 -9.09 13.26 -11.89
CA LYS A 121 -8.00 13.14 -10.92
C LYS A 121 -8.57 12.83 -9.54
N GLY A 122 -7.95 11.90 -8.83
CA GLY A 122 -8.29 11.55 -7.46
C GLY A 122 -7.04 11.14 -6.67
N PRO A 123 -7.12 11.10 -5.34
CA PRO A 123 -6.01 10.71 -4.52
C PRO A 123 -5.80 9.19 -4.57
N LEU A 124 -4.60 8.78 -4.92
CA LEU A 124 -4.06 7.46 -4.59
C LEU A 124 -3.40 7.57 -3.22
N THR A 125 -4.19 7.32 -2.16
CA THR A 125 -3.75 7.51 -0.78
C THR A 125 -2.66 6.53 -0.36
N SER A 126 -1.85 6.92 0.63
CA SER A 126 -0.87 6.05 1.30
C SER A 126 -1.50 4.75 1.80
N VAL A 127 -2.72 4.82 2.34
CA VAL A 127 -3.51 3.66 2.79
C VAL A 127 -3.76 2.70 1.61
N ALA A 128 -4.27 3.21 0.49
CA ALA A 128 -4.55 2.37 -0.68
C ALA A 128 -3.30 1.67 -1.22
N GLN A 129 -2.19 2.41 -1.33
CA GLN A 129 -0.90 1.86 -1.76
C GLN A 129 -0.35 0.80 -0.80
N CYS A 130 -0.47 1.02 0.51
CA CYS A 130 -0.08 0.03 1.52
C CYS A 130 -0.91 -1.24 1.44
N HIS A 131 -2.22 -1.14 1.17
CA HIS A 131 -3.07 -2.30 0.92
C HIS A 131 -2.67 -3.08 -0.33
N ALA A 132 -2.35 -2.38 -1.43
CA ALA A 132 -1.86 -3.03 -2.65
C ALA A 132 -0.56 -3.79 -2.39
N LEU A 133 0.43 -3.15 -1.75
CA LEU A 133 1.69 -3.80 -1.37
C LEU A 133 1.46 -5.01 -0.45
N ALA A 134 0.63 -4.84 0.59
CA ALA A 134 0.30 -5.91 1.53
C ALA A 134 -0.38 -7.11 0.86
N GLN A 135 -1.21 -6.87 -0.18
CA GLN A 135 -1.83 -7.95 -0.95
C GLN A 135 -0.80 -8.70 -1.79
N ILE A 136 0.23 -8.04 -2.34
CA ILE A 136 1.31 -8.72 -3.07
C ILE A 136 2.16 -9.56 -2.10
N ILE A 137 2.48 -9.01 -0.92
CA ILE A 137 3.27 -9.71 0.11
C ILE A 137 2.49 -10.92 0.65
N SER A 138 1.22 -10.72 1.02
CA SER A 138 0.38 -11.74 1.66
C SER A 138 -0.99 -11.88 0.98
N PRO A 139 -1.05 -12.46 -0.24
CA PRO A 139 -2.29 -12.51 -1.01
C PRO A 139 -3.38 -13.35 -0.34
N HIS A 140 -2.97 -14.34 0.45
CA HIS A 140 -3.86 -15.27 1.14
C HIS A 140 -3.84 -15.10 2.67
N GLY A 141 -3.13 -14.07 3.16
CA GLY A 141 -2.94 -13.80 4.58
C GLY A 141 -4.26 -13.56 5.33
N PRO A 142 -4.54 -14.29 6.43
CA PRO A 142 -5.79 -14.12 7.16
C PRO A 142 -5.93 -12.74 7.82
N ARG A 143 -4.83 -12.09 8.23
CA ARG A 143 -4.87 -10.74 8.82
C ARG A 143 -5.01 -9.69 7.73
N THR A 144 -4.22 -9.80 6.67
CA THR A 144 -4.34 -8.88 5.51
C THR A 144 -5.75 -8.92 4.92
N ARG A 145 -6.36 -10.11 4.82
CA ARG A 145 -7.75 -10.26 4.36
C ARG A 145 -8.77 -9.55 5.24
N LYS A 146 -8.62 -9.61 6.57
CA LYS A 146 -9.52 -8.94 7.51
C LYS A 146 -9.46 -7.41 7.39
N LEU A 147 -8.34 -6.87 6.92
CA LEU A 147 -8.16 -5.44 6.78
C LEU A 147 -8.65 -4.88 5.44
N ARG A 148 -8.89 -5.71 4.41
CA ARG A 148 -9.31 -5.26 3.07
C ARG A 148 -10.48 -4.26 3.03
N PRO A 149 -11.53 -4.37 3.89
CA PRO A 149 -12.61 -3.37 3.90
C PRO A 149 -12.14 -1.94 4.20
N TRP A 150 -10.95 -1.76 4.79
CA TRP A 150 -10.37 -0.47 5.12
C TRP A 150 -9.54 0.15 3.99
N LEU A 151 -9.46 -0.49 2.82
CA LEU A 151 -8.68 0.00 1.67
C LEU A 151 -8.97 1.47 1.33
N ILE A 152 -10.24 1.85 1.31
CA ILE A 152 -10.71 3.18 0.92
C ILE A 152 -10.83 4.16 2.10
N SER A 153 -10.51 3.73 3.32
CA SER A 153 -10.60 4.59 4.50
C SER A 153 -9.71 5.82 4.42
N GLY A 154 -8.59 5.72 3.70
CA GLY A 154 -7.74 6.88 3.40
C GLY A 154 -8.49 7.97 2.62
N ASN A 155 -9.34 7.57 1.67
CA ASN A 155 -10.12 8.50 0.85
C ASN A 155 -11.24 9.15 1.69
N TRP A 156 -11.90 8.38 2.56
CA TRP A 156 -12.95 8.89 3.46
C TRP A 156 -12.44 9.95 4.44
N ILE A 157 -11.21 9.79 4.93
CA ILE A 157 -10.61 10.66 5.95
C ILE A 157 -9.94 11.89 5.31
N ASN A 158 -9.47 11.77 4.07
CA ASN A 158 -8.76 12.85 3.41
C ASN A 158 -9.68 14.05 3.16
N SER A 159 -9.30 15.21 3.70
CA SER A 159 -10.06 16.46 3.62
C SER A 159 -10.13 17.07 2.21
N ALA A 160 -9.46 16.47 1.23
CA ALA A 160 -9.28 17.01 -0.12
C ALA A 160 -10.34 16.58 -1.15
N LEU A 161 -11.39 15.82 -0.78
CA LEU A 161 -12.39 15.36 -1.77
C LEU A 161 -13.80 15.88 -1.51
N ASP A 162 -14.37 16.52 -2.54
CA ASP A 162 -15.80 16.38 -2.84
C ASP A 162 -16.14 14.88 -2.75
N HIS A 163 -16.99 14.48 -1.80
CA HIS A 163 -17.37 13.10 -1.47
C HIS A 163 -18.12 12.34 -2.60
N THR A 164 -18.03 12.79 -3.84
CA THR A 164 -18.76 12.23 -4.98
C THR A 164 -18.07 11.01 -5.60
N TYR A 165 -16.84 10.69 -5.18
CA TYR A 165 -15.98 9.76 -5.94
C TYR A 165 -15.23 8.76 -5.05
N ASP A 166 -16.01 7.87 -4.41
CA ASP A 166 -15.50 6.58 -3.94
C ASP A 166 -15.59 5.56 -5.10
N PRO A 167 -14.53 4.75 -5.35
CA PRO A 167 -14.53 3.71 -6.39
C PRO A 167 -15.47 2.53 -6.09
#